data_AF-A0A3L7TZP3-F1
#
_entry.id   AF-A0A3L7TZP3-F1
#
_cell.length_a   1.000
_cell.length_b   1.000
_cell.length_c   1.000
_cell.angle_alpha   90.00
_cell.angle_beta   90.00
_cell.angle_gamma   90.00
#
_symmetry.space_group_name_H-M   'P 1'
#
loop_
_entity.id
_entity.type
_entity.pdbx_description
1 polymer ?
#
loop_
_entity_poly.entity_id
_entity_poly.type
_entity_poly.pdbx_seq_one_letter_code
_entity_poly.pdbx_strand_id
1 'polypeptide(L)'
;MTKPRQQIPKATVTRLAFYLRELQQMQRSGLANIQSRAIAERLGLNDSQVRRDISCLGTVGQRGVGYQVEDLIQSIQSILGTDRIWKVILVGVGNLGRALSGYRGFQEQGFDLLGAFDADAEKIGKPIGQLKIQSLDQLETFAKLHAIDLAILAVPADAAQSVVFAIEAAGIPGILNFAPIAVQPSVHSKTIIQEVDLAIELQRLAFSVVR
;
A
#
# COMPACT_ATOMS: atom_id res chain seq x y z
N MET A 1 4.31 -26.93 -1.84
CA MET A 1 3.66 -26.28 -2.99
C MET A 1 2.96 -25.02 -2.49
N THR A 2 3.43 -23.85 -2.92
CA THR A 2 2.82 -22.54 -2.61
C THR A 2 1.43 -22.44 -3.24
N LYS A 3 0.42 -21.94 -2.51
CA LYS A 3 -0.91 -21.71 -3.10
C LYS A 3 -0.80 -20.60 -4.16
N PRO A 4 -1.46 -20.72 -5.33
CA PRO A 4 -1.48 -19.64 -6.29
C PRO A 4 -2.09 -18.38 -5.65
N ARG A 5 -1.51 -17.18 -5.91
CA ARG A 5 -1.89 -15.89 -5.28
C ARG A 5 -3.41 -15.64 -5.31
N GLN A 6 -4.12 -16.14 -6.33
CA GLN A 6 -5.58 -16.01 -6.49
C GLN A 6 -6.43 -16.80 -5.47
N GLN A 7 -5.85 -17.72 -4.68
CA GLN A 7 -6.58 -18.54 -3.70
C GLN A 7 -6.46 -18.04 -2.25
N ILE A 8 -5.72 -16.95 -2.00
CA ILE A 8 -5.53 -16.42 -0.65
C ILE A 8 -6.66 -15.41 -0.36
N PRO A 9 -7.44 -15.60 0.71
CA PRO A 9 -8.51 -14.66 1.05
C PRO A 9 -7.98 -13.24 1.27
N LYS A 10 -8.73 -12.22 0.82
CA LYS A 10 -8.36 -10.79 1.01
C LYS A 10 -8.02 -10.47 2.47
N ALA A 11 -8.80 -10.99 3.41
CA ALA A 11 -8.54 -10.80 4.84
C ALA A 11 -7.19 -11.39 5.30
N THR A 12 -6.76 -12.50 4.70
CA THR A 12 -5.42 -13.06 4.95
C THR A 12 -4.35 -12.17 4.34
N VAL A 13 -4.53 -11.66 3.11
CA VAL A 13 -3.58 -10.70 2.49
C VAL A 13 -3.38 -9.47 3.37
N THR A 14 -4.46 -8.88 3.90
CA THR A 14 -4.38 -7.75 4.84
C THR A 14 -3.60 -8.12 6.10
N ARG A 15 -3.83 -9.29 6.70
CA ARG A 15 -3.07 -9.74 7.87
C ARG A 15 -1.60 -10.02 7.56
N LEU A 16 -1.29 -10.59 6.39
CA LEU A 16 0.09 -10.81 5.94
C LEU A 16 0.85 -9.47 5.84
N ALA A 17 0.21 -8.39 5.37
CA ALA A 17 0.83 -7.07 5.35
C ALA A 17 1.17 -6.56 6.78
N PHE A 18 0.28 -6.79 7.75
CA PHE A 18 0.60 -6.49 9.16
C PHE A 18 1.74 -7.37 9.69
N TYR A 19 1.75 -8.66 9.37
CA TYR A 19 2.84 -9.57 9.77
C TYR A 19 4.18 -9.10 9.23
N LEU A 20 4.25 -8.73 7.95
CA LEU A 20 5.47 -8.23 7.31
C LEU A 20 6.06 -7.05 8.07
N ARG A 21 5.23 -6.06 8.42
CA ARG A 21 5.68 -4.88 9.17
C ARG A 21 6.27 -5.25 10.53
N GLU A 22 5.59 -6.12 11.28
CA GLU A 22 6.08 -6.56 12.59
C GLU A 22 7.36 -7.40 12.48
N LEU A 23 7.44 -8.28 11.47
CA LEU A 23 8.63 -9.10 11.22
C LEU A 23 9.84 -8.24 10.86
N GLN A 24 9.67 -7.22 10.03
CA GLN A 24 10.74 -6.27 9.72
C GLN A 24 11.21 -5.51 10.95
N GLN A 25 10.31 -5.17 11.88
CA GLN A 25 10.71 -4.60 13.18
C GLN A 25 11.50 -5.60 14.02
N MET A 26 11.03 -6.85 14.11
CA MET A 26 11.73 -7.93 14.82
C MET A 26 13.13 -8.19 14.24
N GLN A 27 13.27 -8.18 12.92
CA GLN A 27 14.54 -8.32 12.21
C GLN A 27 15.49 -7.18 12.57
N ARG A 28 15.02 -5.92 12.58
CA ARG A 28 15.81 -4.76 13.02
C ARG A 28 16.23 -4.85 14.48
N SER A 29 15.44 -5.52 15.32
CA SER A 29 15.79 -5.83 16.71
C SER A 29 16.74 -7.03 16.88
N GLY A 30 17.23 -7.61 15.79
CA GLY A 30 18.20 -8.72 15.81
C GLY A 30 17.60 -10.10 16.05
N LEU A 31 16.28 -10.25 15.97
CA LEU A 31 15.63 -11.56 16.11
C LEU A 31 15.82 -12.36 14.82
N ALA A 32 16.54 -13.48 14.91
CA ALA A 32 16.72 -14.41 13.79
C ALA A 32 15.58 -15.44 13.70
N ASN A 33 15.05 -15.89 14.84
CA ASN A 33 13.99 -16.89 14.92
C ASN A 33 12.83 -16.46 15.82
N ILE A 34 11.62 -16.81 15.43
CA ILE A 34 10.39 -16.47 16.16
C ILE A 34 9.37 -17.61 16.17
N GLN A 35 8.44 -17.56 17.10
CA GLN A 35 7.24 -18.41 17.08
C GLN A 35 6.03 -17.61 16.60
N SER A 36 5.00 -18.29 16.08
CA SER A 36 3.75 -17.63 15.66
C SER A 36 3.08 -16.85 16.79
N ARG A 37 3.25 -17.30 18.04
CA ARG A 37 2.77 -16.63 19.25
C ARG A 37 3.35 -15.22 19.41
N ALA A 38 4.61 -15.00 19.05
CA ALA A 38 5.25 -13.68 19.15
C ALA A 38 4.61 -12.67 18.19
N ILE A 39 4.23 -13.09 16.97
CA ILE A 39 3.47 -12.26 16.02
C ILE A 39 2.07 -12.00 16.55
N ALA A 40 1.42 -13.04 17.08
CA ALA A 40 0.06 -12.99 17.59
C ALA A 40 -0.08 -11.98 18.74
N GLU A 41 0.85 -12.02 19.71
CA GLU A 41 0.86 -11.11 20.85
C GLU A 41 1.04 -9.65 20.44
N ARG A 42 1.94 -9.35 19.49
CA ARG A 42 2.15 -7.96 19.02
C ARG A 42 0.97 -7.38 18.26
N LEU A 43 0.20 -8.22 17.57
CA LEU A 43 -0.93 -7.79 16.75
C LEU A 43 -2.29 -8.00 17.42
N GLY A 44 -2.33 -8.51 18.65
CA GLY A 44 -3.57 -8.83 19.34
C GLY A 44 -4.40 -9.92 18.62
N LEU A 45 -3.74 -10.88 17.98
CA LEU A 45 -4.37 -11.94 17.20
C LEU A 45 -4.30 -13.29 17.93
N ASN A 46 -5.07 -14.26 17.44
CA ASN A 46 -4.97 -15.64 17.90
C ASN A 46 -3.79 -16.35 17.20
N ASP A 47 -2.93 -16.99 17.97
CA ASP A 47 -1.79 -17.78 17.48
C ASP A 47 -2.18 -18.86 16.45
N SER A 48 -3.34 -19.50 16.63
CA SER A 48 -3.88 -20.46 15.65
C SER A 48 -4.24 -19.80 14.31
N GLN A 49 -4.68 -18.54 14.33
CA GLN A 49 -4.97 -17.76 13.12
C GLN A 49 -3.67 -17.41 12.39
N VAL A 50 -2.64 -16.98 13.12
CA VAL A 50 -1.32 -16.70 12.55
C VAL A 50 -0.74 -17.95 11.88
N ARG A 51 -0.77 -19.10 12.55
CA ARG A 51 -0.33 -20.38 11.94
C ARG A 51 -1.09 -20.72 10.66
N ARG A 52 -2.41 -20.53 10.66
CA ARG A 52 -3.26 -20.80 9.49
C ARG A 52 -2.88 -19.89 8.33
N ASP A 53 -2.68 -18.60 8.59
CA ASP A 53 -2.26 -17.66 7.56
C ASP A 53 -0.85 -17.98 7.04
N ILE A 54 0.13 -18.24 7.92
CA ILE A 54 1.49 -18.61 7.49
C ILE A 54 1.50 -19.92 6.69
N SER A 55 0.60 -20.87 6.98
CA SER A 55 0.52 -22.12 6.21
C SER A 55 0.16 -21.91 4.73
N CYS A 56 -0.42 -20.75 4.36
CA CYS A 56 -0.67 -20.43 2.95
C CYS A 56 0.62 -20.09 2.17
N LEU A 57 1.70 -19.75 2.89
CA LEU A 57 3.01 -19.43 2.31
C LEU A 57 3.78 -20.66 1.83
N GLY A 58 3.26 -21.87 2.08
CA GLY A 58 3.94 -23.13 1.78
C GLY A 58 4.78 -23.63 2.95
N THR A 59 5.89 -24.30 2.66
CA THR A 59 6.81 -24.84 3.68
C THR A 59 7.68 -23.72 4.22
N VAL A 60 7.17 -23.01 5.22
CA VAL A 60 7.92 -22.01 5.99
C VAL A 60 7.97 -22.48 7.45
N GLY A 61 9.17 -22.76 7.94
CA GLY A 61 9.43 -23.21 9.31
C GLY A 61 9.21 -24.70 9.59
N GLN A 62 9.53 -25.11 10.81
CA GLN A 62 9.33 -26.47 11.33
C GLN A 62 8.46 -26.43 12.59
N ARG A 63 7.51 -27.38 12.72
CA ARG A 63 6.67 -27.50 13.92
C ARG A 63 7.56 -27.63 15.16
N GLY A 64 7.37 -26.76 16.15
CA GLY A 64 8.12 -26.75 17.41
C GLY A 64 9.43 -25.96 17.40
N VAL A 65 9.96 -25.60 16.22
CA VAL A 65 11.21 -24.82 16.09
C VAL A 65 10.93 -23.33 15.86
N GLY A 66 9.86 -23.03 15.12
CA GLY A 66 9.48 -21.67 14.76
C GLY A 66 9.84 -21.33 13.31
N TYR A 67 9.99 -20.04 13.05
CA TYR A 67 10.24 -19.47 11.73
C TYR A 67 11.50 -18.62 11.78
N GLN A 68 12.39 -18.82 10.80
CA GLN A 68 13.44 -17.87 10.51
C GLN A 68 12.78 -16.58 10.01
N VAL A 69 13.12 -15.47 10.64
CA VAL A 69 12.46 -14.17 10.40
C VAL A 69 12.67 -13.74 8.96
N GLU A 70 13.89 -13.90 8.44
CA GLU A 70 14.25 -13.53 7.07
C GLU A 70 13.47 -14.34 6.02
N ASP A 71 13.43 -15.67 6.15
CA ASP A 71 12.68 -16.54 5.23
C ASP A 71 11.18 -16.21 5.21
N LEU A 72 10.62 -15.89 6.38
CA LEU A 72 9.21 -15.54 6.52
C LEU A 72 8.92 -14.17 5.90
N ILE A 73 9.80 -13.18 6.07
CA ILE A 73 9.72 -11.88 5.41
C ILE A 73 9.71 -12.06 3.89
N GLN A 74 10.68 -12.80 3.34
CA GLN A 74 10.80 -13.03 1.90
C GLN A 74 9.57 -13.74 1.34
N SER A 75 9.07 -14.76 2.05
CA SER A 75 7.87 -15.50 1.66
C SER A 75 6.63 -14.61 1.63
N ILE A 76 6.46 -13.73 2.61
CA ILE A 76 5.34 -12.79 2.66
C ILE A 76 5.47 -11.73 1.55
N GLN A 77 6.66 -11.14 1.36
CA GLN A 77 6.92 -10.17 0.29
C GLN A 77 6.62 -10.76 -1.09
N SER A 78 7.03 -12.00 -1.33
CA SER A 78 6.73 -12.71 -2.58
C SER A 78 5.23 -12.88 -2.81
N ILE A 79 4.42 -13.08 -1.77
CA ILE A 79 2.96 -13.17 -1.93
C ILE A 79 2.33 -11.80 -2.15
N LEU A 80 2.74 -10.80 -1.38
CA LEU A 80 2.23 -9.43 -1.48
C LEU A 80 2.72 -8.72 -2.75
N GLY A 81 3.75 -9.23 -3.40
CA GLY A 81 4.42 -8.57 -4.52
C GLY A 81 5.25 -7.36 -4.10
N THR A 82 5.66 -7.29 -2.83
CA THR A 82 6.51 -6.23 -2.26
C THR A 82 7.97 -6.66 -2.17
N ASP A 83 8.33 -7.70 -2.92
CA ASP A 83 9.70 -8.13 -3.22
C ASP A 83 10.38 -7.26 -4.30
N ARG A 84 9.67 -6.23 -4.78
CA ARG A 84 10.15 -5.23 -5.73
C ARG A 84 9.77 -3.83 -5.28
N ILE A 85 10.46 -2.84 -5.86
CA ILE A 85 10.10 -1.43 -5.70
C ILE A 85 8.95 -1.11 -6.64
N TRP A 86 7.88 -0.53 -6.10
CA TRP A 86 6.76 0.03 -6.84
C TRP A 86 6.97 1.52 -7.00
N LYS A 87 6.90 2.00 -8.24
CA LYS A 87 7.05 3.43 -8.55
C LYS A 87 5.69 4.10 -8.45
N VAL A 88 5.61 5.10 -7.56
CA VAL A 88 4.36 5.75 -7.18
C VAL A 88 4.39 7.22 -7.55
N ILE A 89 3.26 7.76 -7.97
CA ILE A 89 3.02 9.20 -8.07
C ILE A 89 1.94 9.65 -7.10
N LEU A 90 2.01 10.91 -6.68
CA LEU A 90 0.97 11.59 -5.92
C LEU A 90 0.25 12.59 -6.83
N VAL A 91 -1.07 12.54 -6.87
CA VAL A 91 -1.89 13.53 -7.57
C VAL A 91 -2.80 14.25 -6.57
N GLY A 92 -2.67 15.56 -6.49
CA GLY A 92 -3.29 16.41 -5.48
C GLY A 92 -2.34 16.70 -4.32
N VAL A 93 -1.78 17.91 -4.29
CA VAL A 93 -0.82 18.39 -3.29
C VAL A 93 -1.50 19.40 -2.36
N GLY A 94 -2.63 19.00 -1.81
CA GLY A 94 -3.29 19.68 -0.69
C GLY A 94 -2.67 19.32 0.66
N ASN A 95 -3.42 19.50 1.75
CA ASN A 95 -2.97 19.15 3.10
C ASN A 95 -2.64 17.64 3.22
N LEU A 96 -3.55 16.78 2.76
CA LEU A 96 -3.38 15.34 2.83
C LEU A 96 -2.24 14.86 1.92
N GLY A 97 -2.22 15.30 0.66
CA GLY A 97 -1.13 14.95 -0.27
C GLY A 97 0.25 15.36 0.27
N ARG A 98 0.36 16.55 0.87
CA ARG A 98 1.60 16.98 1.53
C ARG A 98 2.01 16.05 2.67
N ALA A 99 1.07 15.65 3.52
CA ALA A 99 1.36 14.70 4.59
C ALA A 99 1.82 13.34 4.05
N LEU A 100 1.14 12.82 3.01
CA LEU A 100 1.47 11.55 2.37
C LEU A 100 2.85 11.57 1.71
N SER A 101 3.25 12.70 1.09
CA SER A 101 4.56 12.84 0.45
C SER A 101 5.75 12.69 1.42
N GLY A 102 5.54 12.99 2.70
CA GLY A 102 6.57 12.89 3.75
C GLY A 102 6.53 11.56 4.52
N TYR A 103 5.60 10.66 4.19
CA TYR A 103 5.41 9.43 4.94
C TYR A 103 6.46 8.38 4.60
N ARG A 104 7.48 8.26 5.46
CA ARG A 104 8.60 7.30 5.30
C ARG A 104 8.16 5.83 5.21
N GLY A 105 7.00 5.51 5.77
CA GLY A 105 6.46 4.15 5.73
C GLY A 105 6.19 3.63 4.32
N PHE A 106 6.06 4.49 3.30
CA PHE A 106 5.98 4.03 1.91
C PHE A 106 7.30 3.42 1.44
N GLN A 107 8.41 4.14 1.58
CA GLN A 107 9.74 3.66 1.17
C GLN A 107 10.16 2.40 1.94
N GLU A 108 9.87 2.34 3.24
CA GLU A 108 10.15 1.15 4.08
C GLU A 108 9.39 -0.11 3.61
N GLN A 109 8.29 0.07 2.88
CA GLN A 109 7.47 -1.03 2.33
C GLN A 109 7.68 -1.24 0.82
N GLY A 110 8.68 -0.59 0.22
CA GLY A 110 9.01 -0.75 -1.21
C GLY A 110 8.18 0.13 -2.14
N PHE A 111 7.54 1.19 -1.65
CA PHE A 111 6.81 2.16 -2.48
C PHE A 111 7.64 3.44 -2.59
N ASP A 112 8.17 3.70 -3.78
CA ASP A 112 9.02 4.87 -4.05
C ASP A 112 8.23 5.97 -4.74
N LEU A 113 8.10 7.11 -4.07
CA LEU A 113 7.33 8.24 -4.59
C LEU A 113 8.22 9.07 -5.53
N LEU A 114 7.99 8.96 -6.84
CA LEU A 114 8.84 9.56 -7.87
C LEU A 114 8.35 10.92 -8.36
N GLY A 115 7.06 11.21 -8.21
CA GLY A 115 6.45 12.42 -8.77
C GLY A 115 5.25 12.91 -7.96
N ALA A 116 5.02 14.22 -8.01
CA ALA A 116 3.87 14.89 -7.42
C ALA A 116 3.24 15.82 -8.46
N PHE A 117 1.92 15.78 -8.59
CA PHE A 117 1.15 16.52 -9.60
C PHE A 117 0.03 17.32 -8.95
N ASP A 118 -0.18 18.55 -9.42
CA ASP A 118 -1.30 19.41 -9.01
C ASP A 118 -1.76 20.26 -10.21
N ALA A 119 -3.01 20.73 -10.18
CA ALA A 119 -3.56 21.63 -11.19
C ALA A 119 -3.40 23.11 -10.80
N ASP A 120 -3.10 23.39 -9.53
CA ASP A 120 -2.90 24.74 -9.02
C ASP A 120 -1.57 25.33 -9.51
N ALA A 121 -1.65 26.34 -10.37
CA ALA A 121 -0.50 27.06 -10.92
C ALA A 121 0.40 27.68 -9.85
N GLU A 122 -0.13 28.03 -8.68
CA GLU A 122 0.68 28.55 -7.58
C GLU A 122 1.52 27.46 -6.91
N LYS A 123 1.12 26.19 -7.00
CA LYS A 123 1.89 25.07 -6.44
C LYS A 123 2.90 24.51 -7.43
N ILE A 124 2.58 24.51 -8.71
CA ILE A 124 3.44 23.96 -9.76
C ILE A 124 4.83 24.61 -9.69
N GLY A 125 5.86 23.78 -9.74
CA GLY A 125 7.26 24.18 -9.65
C GLY A 125 7.80 24.31 -8.22
N LYS A 126 6.94 24.38 -7.19
CA LYS A 126 7.39 24.41 -5.79
C LYS A 126 7.87 23.02 -5.33
N PRO A 127 8.81 22.97 -4.38
CA PRO A 127 9.26 21.71 -3.79
C PRO A 127 8.25 21.16 -2.78
N ILE A 128 8.23 19.84 -2.67
CA ILE A 128 7.50 19.06 -1.66
C ILE A 128 8.37 17.89 -1.22
N GLY A 129 8.98 18.03 -0.04
CA GLY A 129 10.02 17.10 0.40
C GLY A 129 11.18 17.08 -0.59
N GLN A 130 11.46 15.92 -1.18
CA GLN A 130 12.49 15.75 -2.20
C GLN A 130 11.96 15.87 -3.64
N LEU A 131 10.65 16.06 -3.81
CA LEU A 131 10.00 16.12 -5.11
C LEU A 131 9.71 17.56 -5.52
N LYS A 132 9.51 17.76 -6.82
CA LYS A 132 9.01 19.01 -7.40
C LYS A 132 7.58 18.78 -7.90
N ILE A 133 6.67 19.70 -7.57
CA ILE A 133 5.29 19.63 -8.03
C ILE A 133 5.27 19.94 -9.53
N GLN A 134 4.67 19.06 -10.32
CA GLN A 134 4.53 19.15 -11.78
C GLN A 134 3.08 19.45 -12.17
N SER A 135 2.88 20.00 -13.37
CA SER A 135 1.52 20.17 -13.93
C SER A 135 0.91 18.81 -14.23
N LEU A 136 -0.39 18.67 -14.01
CA LEU A 136 -1.14 17.47 -14.40
C LEU A 136 -1.01 17.15 -15.90
N ASP A 137 -0.78 18.15 -16.75
CA ASP A 137 -0.55 17.97 -18.19
C ASP A 137 0.69 17.12 -18.51
N GLN A 138 1.66 17.08 -17.59
CA GLN A 138 2.90 16.31 -17.75
C GLN A 138 2.76 14.85 -17.29
N LEU A 139 1.61 14.49 -16.69
CA LEU A 139 1.39 13.20 -16.04
C LEU A 139 1.59 12.03 -17.00
N GLU A 140 1.01 12.07 -18.20
CA GLU A 140 1.12 10.98 -19.17
C GLU A 140 2.58 10.77 -19.63
N THR A 141 3.28 11.85 -19.99
CA THR A 141 4.68 11.78 -20.42
C THR A 141 5.57 11.26 -19.29
N PHE A 142 5.38 11.77 -18.07
CA PHE A 142 6.13 11.35 -16.89
C PHE A 142 5.88 9.88 -16.57
N ALA A 143 4.62 9.44 -16.57
CA ALA A 143 4.23 8.08 -16.27
C ALA A 143 4.89 7.06 -17.21
N LYS A 144 4.91 7.37 -18.51
CA LYS A 144 5.57 6.54 -19.54
C LYS A 144 7.08 6.53 -19.39
N LEU A 145 7.70 7.70 -19.18
CA LEU A 145 9.15 7.82 -19.04
C LEU A 145 9.69 7.07 -17.82
N HIS A 146 8.98 7.17 -16.69
CA HIS A 146 9.41 6.58 -15.43
C HIS A 146 8.86 5.18 -15.20
N ALA A 147 7.96 4.69 -16.06
CA ALA A 147 7.22 3.43 -15.92
C ALA A 147 6.52 3.35 -14.56
N ILE A 148 5.61 4.28 -14.30
CA ILE A 148 4.89 4.40 -13.03
C ILE A 148 3.89 3.24 -12.87
N ASP A 149 3.88 2.63 -11.69
CA ASP A 149 3.04 1.48 -11.38
C ASP A 149 1.75 1.86 -10.65
N LEU A 150 1.80 2.87 -9.77
CA LEU A 150 0.70 3.23 -8.87
C LEU A 150 0.53 4.75 -8.76
N ALA A 151 -0.70 5.18 -8.51
CA ALA A 151 -1.02 6.57 -8.19
C ALA A 151 -1.74 6.67 -6.83
N ILE A 152 -1.38 7.66 -6.03
CA ILE A 152 -2.13 8.11 -4.87
C ILE A 152 -2.99 9.30 -5.31
N LEU A 153 -4.30 9.20 -5.15
CA LEU A 153 -5.26 10.24 -5.50
C LEU A 153 -5.72 10.98 -4.24
N ALA A 154 -5.29 12.23 -4.06
CA ALA A 154 -5.59 13.05 -2.89
C ALA A 154 -6.13 14.44 -3.31
N VAL A 155 -7.11 14.42 -4.22
CA VAL A 155 -7.77 15.62 -4.76
C VAL A 155 -9.16 15.82 -4.13
N PRO A 156 -9.76 17.02 -4.26
CA PRO A 156 -11.15 17.25 -3.88
C PRO A 156 -12.14 16.40 -4.71
N ALA A 157 -13.37 16.24 -4.21
CA ALA A 157 -14.38 15.35 -4.77
C ALA A 157 -14.72 15.65 -6.24
N ASP A 158 -14.90 16.92 -6.57
CA ASP A 158 -15.26 17.41 -7.90
C ASP A 158 -14.21 17.07 -8.97
N ALA A 159 -12.93 17.01 -8.59
CA ALA A 159 -11.84 16.67 -9.49
C ALA A 159 -11.58 15.16 -9.60
N ALA A 160 -11.93 14.35 -8.59
CA ALA A 160 -11.45 12.98 -8.44
C ALA A 160 -11.69 12.09 -9.67
N GLN A 161 -12.90 12.08 -10.22
CA GLN A 161 -13.24 11.22 -11.36
C GLN A 161 -12.48 11.62 -12.64
N SER A 162 -12.30 12.92 -12.88
CA SER A 162 -11.54 13.41 -14.04
C SER A 162 -10.06 13.02 -13.97
N VAL A 163 -9.49 13.06 -12.76
CA VAL A 163 -8.09 12.69 -12.52
C VAL A 163 -7.88 11.18 -12.63
N VAL A 164 -8.86 10.35 -12.22
CA VAL A 164 -8.81 8.90 -12.48
C VAL A 164 -8.65 8.63 -13.96
N PHE A 165 -9.44 9.29 -14.83
CA PHE A 165 -9.31 9.10 -16.27
C PHE A 165 -7.96 9.56 -16.82
N ALA A 166 -7.38 10.64 -16.28
CA ALA A 166 -6.03 11.05 -16.65
C ALA A 166 -4.96 10.01 -16.25
N ILE A 167 -5.08 9.43 -15.05
CA ILE A 167 -4.21 8.35 -14.58
C ILE A 167 -4.35 7.09 -15.44
N GLU A 168 -5.57 6.74 -15.84
CA GLU A 168 -5.85 5.63 -16.75
C GLU A 168 -5.27 5.85 -18.14
N ALA A 169 -5.42 7.05 -18.71
CA ALA A 169 -4.85 7.43 -20.00
C ALA A 169 -3.31 7.37 -19.98
N ALA A 170 -2.70 7.65 -18.82
CA ALA A 170 -1.28 7.47 -18.59
C ALA A 170 -0.83 6.01 -18.48
N GLY A 171 -1.75 5.05 -18.46
CA GLY A 171 -1.48 3.62 -18.42
C GLY A 171 -1.12 3.10 -17.03
N ILE A 172 -1.43 3.85 -15.97
CA ILE A 172 -1.09 3.47 -14.59
C ILE A 172 -2.14 2.45 -14.10
N PRO A 173 -1.73 1.22 -13.74
CA PRO A 173 -2.65 0.11 -13.48
C PRO A 173 -3.30 0.10 -12.09
N GLY A 174 -2.86 0.95 -11.15
CA GLY A 174 -3.38 0.96 -9.79
C GLY A 174 -3.54 2.35 -9.17
N ILE A 175 -4.65 2.58 -8.48
CA ILE A 175 -4.98 3.84 -7.82
C ILE A 175 -5.33 3.57 -6.36
N LEU A 176 -4.69 4.29 -5.44
CA LEU A 176 -5.08 4.39 -4.04
C LEU A 176 -5.84 5.70 -3.84
N ASN A 177 -7.16 5.62 -3.70
CA ASN A 177 -8.04 6.79 -3.65
C ASN A 177 -8.26 7.27 -2.19
N PHE A 178 -7.89 8.51 -1.93
CA PHE A 178 -8.18 9.26 -0.70
C PHE A 178 -9.18 10.41 -0.92
N ALA A 179 -9.68 10.59 -2.14
CA ALA A 179 -10.73 11.56 -2.39
C ALA A 179 -12.00 11.18 -1.58
N PRO A 180 -12.78 12.15 -1.09
CA PRO A 180 -13.92 11.88 -0.22
C PRO A 180 -15.16 11.40 -1.00
N ILE A 181 -14.95 10.70 -2.12
CA ILE A 181 -15.98 10.05 -2.93
C ILE A 181 -15.41 8.76 -3.51
N ALA A 182 -16.29 7.77 -3.72
CA ALA A 182 -15.97 6.63 -4.55
C ALA A 182 -15.82 7.07 -6.01
N VAL A 183 -14.84 6.52 -6.70
CA VAL A 183 -14.59 6.78 -8.12
C VAL A 183 -14.72 5.49 -8.92
N GLN A 184 -15.02 5.61 -10.21
CA GLN A 184 -15.21 4.45 -11.08
C GLN A 184 -14.13 4.42 -12.16
N PRO A 185 -13.51 3.26 -12.43
CA PRO A 185 -12.64 3.12 -13.59
C PRO A 185 -13.47 3.25 -14.88
N SER A 186 -12.83 3.64 -15.98
CA SER A 186 -13.51 3.62 -17.28
C SER A 186 -13.88 2.19 -17.70
N VAL A 187 -14.92 2.03 -18.51
CA VAL A 187 -15.53 0.72 -18.85
C VAL A 187 -14.53 -0.29 -19.44
N HIS A 188 -13.50 0.19 -20.12
CA HIS A 188 -12.48 -0.65 -20.76
C HIS A 188 -11.15 -0.71 -19.99
N SER A 189 -11.08 -0.05 -18.85
CA SER A 189 -9.88 0.02 -18.03
C SER A 189 -9.67 -1.26 -17.24
N LYS A 190 -8.40 -1.65 -17.11
CA LYS A 190 -7.96 -2.71 -16.19
C LYS A 190 -7.42 -2.15 -14.87
N THR A 191 -7.54 -0.83 -14.68
CA THR A 191 -7.02 -0.14 -13.51
C THR A 191 -7.78 -0.56 -12.27
N ILE A 192 -7.03 -0.97 -11.26
CA ILE A 192 -7.58 -1.37 -9.96
C ILE A 192 -7.60 -0.14 -9.06
N ILE A 193 -8.77 0.15 -8.49
CA ILE A 193 -8.95 1.26 -7.55
C ILE A 193 -9.16 0.69 -6.15
N GLN A 194 -8.34 1.13 -5.21
CA GLN A 194 -8.45 0.82 -3.79
C GLN A 194 -8.84 2.08 -3.04
N GLU A 195 -10.02 2.05 -2.41
CA GLU A 195 -10.56 3.15 -1.62
C GLU A 195 -9.92 3.20 -0.22
N VAL A 196 -9.64 4.41 0.26
CA VAL A 196 -9.23 4.71 1.63
C VAL A 196 -10.10 5.82 2.19
N ASP A 197 -10.99 5.46 3.11
CA ASP A 197 -11.86 6.41 3.81
C ASP A 197 -11.54 6.40 5.31
N LEU A 198 -10.83 7.45 5.75
CA LEU A 198 -10.44 7.62 7.14
C LEU A 198 -11.65 7.84 8.07
N ALA A 199 -12.75 8.41 7.57
CA ALA A 199 -13.96 8.61 8.35
C ALA A 199 -14.67 7.28 8.61
N ILE A 200 -14.74 6.39 7.62
CA ILE A 200 -15.26 5.02 7.79
C ILE A 200 -14.42 4.25 8.82
N GLU A 201 -13.09 4.39 8.80
CA GLU A 201 -12.24 3.74 9.80
C GLU A 201 -12.49 4.27 11.22
N LEU A 202 -12.71 5.57 11.39
CA LEU A 202 -13.12 6.14 12.69
C LEU A 202 -14.50 5.66 13.14
N GLN A 203 -15.47 5.50 12.22
CA GLN A 203 -16.79 4.95 12.54
C GLN A 203 -16.69 3.50 13.05
N ARG A 204 -15.84 2.68 12.41
CA ARG A 204 -15.56 1.29 12.84
C ARG A 204 -14.90 1.23 14.21
N LEU A 205 -13.98 2.16 14.49
CA LEU A 205 -13.38 2.29 15.81
C LEU A 205 -14.43 2.69 16.86
N ALA A 206 -15.25 3.70 16.57
CA ALA A 206 -16.31 4.16 17.46
C ALA A 206 -17.29 3.02 17.79
N PHE A 207 -17.71 2.22 16.80
CA PHE A 207 -18.55 1.05 17.02
C PHE A 207 -17.90 0.02 17.96
N SER A 208 -16.58 -0.14 17.89
CA SER A 208 -15.84 -1.10 18.72
C SER A 208 -15.63 -0.62 20.16
N VAL A 209 -15.70 0.68 20.41
CA VAL A 209 -15.60 1.28 21.76
C VAL A 209 -16.96 1.33 22.46
N VAL A 210 -18.05 1.50 21.71
CA VAL A 210 -19.42 1.53 22.25
C VAL A 210 -19.91 0.13 22.66
N ARG A 211 -19.26 -0.92 22.18
CA ARG A 211 -19.57 -2.32 22.49
C ARG A 211 -18.71 -2.85 23.63
#